data_AF-A0A6N0DWB7-F1
#
_entry.id   AF-A0A6N0DWB7-F1
#
_cell.length_a   1.000
_cell.length_b   1.000
_cell.length_c   1.000
_cell.angle_alpha   90.00
_cell.angle_beta   90.00
_cell.angle_gamma   90.00
#
_symmetry.space_group_name_H-M   'P 1'
#
loop_
_entity.id
_entity.type
_entity.pdbx_description
1 polymer ?
#
loop_
_entity_poly.entity_id
_entity_poly.type
_entity_poly.pdbx_seq_one_letter_code
_entity_poly.pdbx_strand_id
1 'polypeptide(L)'
;MPQLAPADWLPQLIWLAIVFAVFYVLMAKLALPKIGGVIDARRDKIKSDLETADGLRRKTEEAIAAYEQALAEAKQKAHGIAQEARDKLNAEITAEREKLEAELDSKAAEAEDAIKKAKESALKEVDGIATDVASDIVNSLIGVSPSKDETAKAVASARQG
;
A
#
# COMPACT_ATOMS: atom_id res chain seq x y z
N MET A 1 -9.08 -45.61 99.80
CA MET A 1 -8.88 -45.47 98.34
C MET A 1 -7.39 -45.50 98.08
N PRO A 2 -6.80 -46.67 97.74
CA PRO A 2 -5.35 -46.85 97.61
C PRO A 2 -4.70 -45.94 96.55
N GLN A 3 -5.46 -45.36 95.63
CA GLN A 3 -4.97 -44.51 94.54
C GLN A 3 -4.48 -43.10 94.95
N LEU A 4 -4.58 -42.72 96.22
CA LEU A 4 -4.09 -41.44 96.74
C LEU A 4 -2.85 -41.59 97.66
N ALA A 5 -2.22 -42.77 97.67
CA ALA A 5 -0.97 -42.99 98.38
C ALA A 5 0.20 -42.30 97.61
N PRO A 6 0.98 -41.41 98.25
CA PRO A 6 2.07 -40.67 97.58
C PRO A 6 3.17 -41.56 96.98
N ALA A 7 3.29 -42.81 97.45
CA ALA A 7 4.26 -43.79 96.95
C ALA A 7 3.97 -44.22 95.49
N ASP A 8 2.72 -44.13 95.03
CA ASP A 8 2.30 -44.59 93.70
C ASP A 8 2.40 -43.50 92.62
N TRP A 9 2.70 -42.25 92.99
CA TRP A 9 2.77 -41.12 92.05
C TRP A 9 4.01 -41.16 91.15
N LEU A 10 5.15 -41.60 91.69
CA LEU A 10 6.42 -41.69 90.96
C LEU A 10 6.35 -42.69 89.78
N PRO A 11 5.91 -43.95 89.99
CA PRO A 11 5.73 -44.90 88.88
C PRO A 11 4.75 -44.41 87.81
N GLN A 12 3.66 -43.76 88.22
CA GLN A 12 2.66 -43.24 87.29
C GLN A 12 3.21 -42.09 86.43
N LEU A 13 4.00 -41.19 87.02
CA LEU A 13 4.66 -40.11 86.29
C LEU A 13 5.73 -40.61 85.33
N ILE A 14 6.50 -41.64 85.71
CA ILE A 14 7.49 -42.27 84.82
C ILE A 14 6.79 -42.93 83.64
N TRP A 15 5.71 -43.68 83.87
CA TRP A 15 4.95 -44.31 82.79
C TRP A 15 4.29 -43.28 81.87
N LEU A 16 3.70 -42.21 82.43
CA LEU A 16 3.17 -41.08 81.67
C LEU A 16 4.26 -40.45 80.78
N ALA A 17 5.46 -40.22 81.32
CA ALA A 17 6.57 -39.65 80.56
C ALA A 17 7.01 -40.56 79.42
N ILE A 18 7.05 -41.89 79.63
CA ILE A 18 7.38 -42.87 78.59
C ILE A 18 6.34 -42.83 77.47
N VAL A 19 5.05 -42.94 77.80
CA VAL A 19 3.97 -42.93 76.79
C VAL A 19 3.93 -41.59 76.06
N PHE A 20 4.10 -40.48 76.77
CA PHE A 20 4.16 -39.14 76.18
C PHE A 20 5.36 -39.00 75.24
N ALA A 21 6.54 -39.49 75.63
CA ALA A 21 7.73 -39.46 74.77
C ALA A 21 7.53 -40.28 73.50
N VAL A 22 6.96 -41.49 73.59
CA VAL A 22 6.64 -42.33 72.43
C VAL A 22 5.64 -41.61 71.51
N PHE A 23 4.55 -41.07 72.07
CA PHE A 23 3.55 -40.32 71.30
C PHE A 23 4.14 -39.07 70.65
N TYR A 24 4.98 -38.32 71.37
CA TYR A 24 5.68 -37.14 70.86
C TYR A 24 6.56 -37.51 69.66
N VAL A 25 7.33 -38.59 69.75
CA VAL A 25 8.19 -39.05 68.63
C VAL A 25 7.33 -39.46 67.43
N LEU A 26 6.21 -40.16 67.64
CA LEU A 26 5.29 -40.52 66.55
C LEU A 26 4.71 -39.27 65.87
N MET A 27 4.26 -38.29 66.65
CA MET A 27 3.75 -37.02 66.10
C MET A 27 4.83 -36.24 65.35
N ALA A 28 6.02 -36.14 65.93
CA ALA A 28 7.13 -35.40 65.34
C ALA A 28 7.66 -36.05 64.05
N LYS A 29 7.75 -37.38 64.01
CA LYS A 29 8.30 -38.11 62.84
C LYS A 29 7.29 -38.55 61.81
N LEU A 30 6.00 -38.62 62.13
CA LEU A 30 4.98 -39.11 61.18
C LEU A 30 3.90 -38.08 60.87
N ALA A 31 3.29 -37.45 61.89
CA ALA A 31 2.17 -36.54 61.67
C ALA A 31 2.62 -35.19 61.09
N LEU A 32 3.62 -34.54 61.70
CA LEU A 32 4.15 -33.25 61.24
C LEU A 32 4.70 -33.28 59.80
N PRO A 33 5.56 -34.25 59.40
CA PRO A 33 6.07 -34.26 58.04
C PRO A 33 4.99 -34.52 57.00
N LYS A 34 3.95 -35.31 57.32
CA LYS A 34 2.82 -35.51 56.40
C LYS A 34 2.01 -34.23 56.16
N ILE A 35 1.78 -33.44 57.21
CA ILE A 35 1.08 -32.14 57.07
C ILE A 35 1.97 -31.15 56.31
N GLY A 36 3.27 -31.09 56.65
CA GLY A 36 4.24 -30.26 55.94
C GLY A 36 4.27 -30.55 54.44
N GLY A 37 4.35 -31.83 54.06
CA GLY A 37 4.36 -32.24 52.65
C GLY A 37 3.12 -31.81 51.87
N VAL A 38 1.92 -31.79 52.49
CA VAL A 38 0.70 -31.30 51.82
C VAL A 38 0.74 -29.78 51.63
N ILE A 39 1.25 -29.03 52.61
CA ILE A 39 1.39 -27.58 52.52
C ILE A 39 2.40 -27.22 51.43
N ASP A 40 3.55 -27.90 51.40
CA ASP A 40 4.60 -27.67 50.41
C ASP A 40 4.13 -28.05 49.00
N ALA A 41 3.46 -29.20 48.84
CA ALA A 41 2.88 -29.58 47.55
C ALA A 41 1.87 -28.55 47.02
N ARG A 42 1.04 -27.96 47.89
CA ARG A 42 0.12 -26.88 47.50
C ARG A 42 0.88 -25.61 47.12
N ARG A 43 1.90 -25.23 47.88
CA ARG A 43 2.74 -24.06 47.58
C ARG A 43 3.43 -24.21 46.23
N ASP A 44 4.05 -25.37 46.00
CA ASP A 44 4.73 -25.67 44.74
C ASP A 44 3.76 -25.66 43.56
N LYS A 45 2.56 -26.23 43.75
CA LYS A 45 1.54 -26.21 42.70
C LYS A 45 1.10 -24.78 42.37
N ILE A 46 0.80 -23.96 43.39
CA ILE A 46 0.42 -22.55 43.18
C ILE A 46 1.54 -21.79 42.48
N LYS A 47 2.80 -21.98 42.91
CA LYS A 47 3.95 -21.34 42.30
C LYS A 47 4.10 -21.75 40.84
N SER A 48 4.01 -23.04 40.53
CA SER A 48 4.08 -23.55 39.16
C SER A 48 2.93 -23.02 38.28
N ASP A 49 1.72 -22.92 38.83
CA ASP A 49 0.57 -22.40 38.10
C ASP A 49 0.73 -20.90 37.81
N LEU A 50 1.27 -20.12 38.78
CA LEU A 50 1.59 -18.70 38.60
C LEU A 50 2.70 -18.49 37.56
N GLU A 51 3.80 -19.24 37.65
CA GLU A 51 4.89 -19.16 36.67
C GLU A 51 4.41 -19.50 35.25
N THR A 52 3.52 -20.49 35.13
CA THR A 52 2.90 -20.86 33.85
C THR A 52 1.99 -19.74 33.34
N ALA A 53 1.17 -19.15 34.21
CA ALA A 53 0.28 -18.05 33.86
C ALA A 53 1.06 -16.81 33.41
N ASP A 54 2.12 -16.43 34.13
CA ASP A 54 3.00 -15.32 33.77
C ASP A 54 3.73 -15.59 32.44
N GLY A 55 4.21 -16.83 32.23
CA GLY A 55 4.82 -17.24 30.97
C GLY A 55 3.86 -17.15 29.79
N LEU A 56 2.61 -17.59 29.96
CA LEU A 56 1.57 -17.47 28.93
C LEU A 56 1.19 -16.01 28.67
N ARG A 57 1.09 -15.20 29.73
CA ARG A 57 0.84 -13.76 29.63
C ARG A 57 1.93 -13.08 28.81
N ARG A 58 3.20 -13.30 29.13
CA ARG A 58 4.35 -12.73 28.39
C ARG A 58 4.35 -13.15 26.92
N LYS A 59 4.10 -14.42 26.62
CA LYS A 59 3.99 -14.90 25.23
C LYS A 59 2.84 -14.24 24.47
N THR A 60 1.72 -13.99 25.16
CA THR A 60 0.58 -13.30 24.57
C THR A 60 0.91 -11.83 24.29
N GLU A 61 1.55 -11.15 25.24
CA GLU A 61 2.01 -9.76 25.07
C GLU A 61 3.02 -9.65 23.92
N GLU A 62 3.99 -10.56 23.82
CA GLU A 62 4.92 -10.63 22.69
C GLU A 62 4.22 -10.89 21.36
N ALA A 63 3.24 -11.80 21.32
CA ALA A 63 2.48 -12.11 20.12
C ALA A 63 1.63 -10.90 19.67
N ILE A 64 1.01 -10.18 20.61
CA ILE A 64 0.25 -8.96 20.33
C ILE A 64 1.19 -7.89 19.78
N ALA A 65 2.34 -7.64 20.42
CA ALA A 65 3.30 -6.66 19.96
C ALA A 65 3.82 -6.97 18.55
N ALA A 66 4.16 -8.23 18.27
CA ALA A 66 4.61 -8.67 16.95
C ALA A 66 3.50 -8.52 15.90
N TYR A 67 2.25 -8.83 16.25
CA TYR A 67 1.11 -8.65 15.36
C TYR A 67 0.84 -7.17 15.05
N GLU A 68 0.86 -6.31 16.06
CA GLU A 68 0.69 -4.86 15.89
C GLU A 68 1.80 -4.25 15.04
N GLN A 69 3.06 -4.66 15.26
CA GLN A 69 4.19 -4.26 14.42
C GLN A 69 4.01 -4.72 12.98
N ALA A 70 3.67 -5.99 12.75
CA ALA A 70 3.43 -6.52 11.40
C ALA A 70 2.29 -5.78 10.69
N LEU A 71 1.22 -5.43 11.42
CA LEU A 71 0.11 -4.65 10.88
C LEU A 71 0.53 -3.21 10.51
N ALA A 72 1.34 -2.56 11.36
CA ALA A 72 1.87 -1.24 11.09
C ALA A 72 2.79 -1.23 9.85
N GLU A 73 3.71 -2.19 9.76
CA GLU A 73 4.59 -2.37 8.61
C GLU A 73 3.80 -2.68 7.32
N ALA A 74 2.77 -3.53 7.39
CA ALA A 74 1.91 -3.83 6.26
C ALA A 74 1.16 -2.59 5.76
N LYS A 75 0.60 -1.78 6.68
CA LYS A 75 -0.04 -0.50 6.33
C LYS A 75 0.95 0.48 5.70
N GLN A 76 2.15 0.61 6.26
CA GLN A 76 3.19 1.48 5.72
C GLN A 76 3.62 1.04 4.31
N LYS A 77 3.81 -0.27 4.09
CA LYS A 77 4.12 -0.83 2.77
C LYS A 77 2.99 -0.58 1.77
N ALA A 78 1.73 -0.78 2.18
CA ALA A 78 0.57 -0.52 1.32
C ALA A 78 0.48 0.97 0.93
N HIS A 79 0.71 1.88 1.87
CA HIS A 79 0.79 3.32 1.58
C HIS A 79 1.94 3.65 0.64
N GLY A 80 3.12 3.06 0.86
CA GLY A 80 4.28 3.22 -0.03
C GLY A 80 4.00 2.77 -1.46
N ILE A 81 3.43 1.57 -1.63
CA ILE A 81 3.05 1.03 -2.94
C ILE A 81 2.01 1.92 -3.63
N ALA A 82 0.99 2.37 -2.88
CA ALA A 82 -0.05 3.23 -3.43
C ALA A 82 0.51 4.59 -3.88
N GLN A 83 1.48 5.14 -3.14
CA GLN A 83 2.15 6.39 -3.52
C GLN A 83 3.07 6.20 -4.72
N GLU A 84 3.91 5.17 -4.73
CA GLU A 84 4.78 4.85 -5.86
C GLU A 84 3.98 4.61 -7.14
N ALA A 85 2.86 3.88 -7.06
CA ALA A 85 1.97 3.66 -8.19
C ALA A 85 1.35 4.97 -8.72
N ARG A 86 0.95 5.89 -7.82
CA ARG A 86 0.44 7.21 -8.21
C ARG A 86 1.51 8.05 -8.88
N ASP A 87 2.72 8.07 -8.33
CA ASP A 87 3.83 8.85 -8.86
C ASP A 87 4.25 8.32 -10.24
N LYS A 88 4.33 7.00 -10.39
CA LYS A 88 4.60 6.35 -11.68
C LYS A 88 3.50 6.64 -12.71
N LEU A 89 2.23 6.51 -12.33
CA LEU A 89 1.11 6.80 -13.22
C LEU A 89 1.10 8.27 -13.66
N ASN A 90 1.37 9.21 -12.74
CA ASN A 90 1.46 10.62 -13.08
C ASN A 90 2.62 10.89 -14.06
N ALA A 91 3.77 10.26 -13.85
CA ALA A 91 4.90 10.39 -14.77
C ALA A 91 4.57 9.83 -16.16
N GLU A 92 3.92 8.66 -16.24
CA GLU A 92 3.47 8.07 -17.50
C GLU A 92 2.43 8.95 -18.22
N ILE A 93 1.46 9.50 -17.48
CA ILE A 93 0.45 10.41 -18.03
C ILE A 93 1.11 11.68 -18.60
N THR A 94 2.06 12.27 -17.89
CA THR A 94 2.77 13.45 -18.37
C THR A 94 3.56 13.14 -19.63
N ALA A 95 4.31 12.03 -19.65
CA ALA A 95 5.09 11.62 -20.82
C ALA A 95 4.19 11.34 -22.05
N GLU A 96 3.06 10.66 -21.86
CA GLU A 96 2.13 10.38 -22.95
C GLU A 96 1.44 11.65 -23.44
N ARG A 97 1.13 12.59 -22.53
CA ARG A 97 0.59 13.91 -22.91
C ARG A 97 1.58 14.70 -23.75
N GLU A 98 2.84 14.80 -23.34
CA GLU A 98 3.88 15.51 -24.09
C GLU A 98 4.07 14.91 -25.48
N LYS A 99 4.05 13.56 -25.58
CA LYS A 99 4.12 12.86 -26.86
C LYS A 99 2.91 13.13 -27.75
N LEU A 100 1.71 13.09 -27.17
CA LEU A 100 0.47 13.37 -27.89
C LEU A 100 0.43 14.82 -28.38
N GLU A 101 0.86 15.76 -27.55
CA GLU A 101 0.94 17.18 -27.90
C GLU A 101 1.90 17.40 -29.08
N ALA A 102 3.09 16.78 -29.04
CA ALA A 102 4.02 16.81 -30.17
C ALA A 102 3.45 16.19 -31.46
N GLU A 103 2.70 15.08 -31.35
CA GLU A 103 2.04 14.46 -32.52
C GLU A 103 0.93 15.36 -33.08
N LEU A 104 0.16 16.00 -32.21
CA LEU A 104 -0.89 16.94 -32.61
C LEU A 104 -0.31 18.18 -33.29
N ASP A 105 0.77 18.74 -32.77
CA ASP A 105 1.47 19.88 -33.38
C ASP A 105 2.01 19.52 -34.77
N SER A 106 2.60 18.34 -34.93
CA SER A 106 3.05 17.84 -36.23
C SER A 106 1.89 17.70 -37.22
N LYS A 107 0.77 17.10 -36.79
CA LYS A 107 -0.42 16.95 -37.62
C LYS A 107 -1.06 18.29 -37.98
N ALA A 108 -1.06 19.25 -37.07
CA ALA A 108 -1.55 20.60 -37.33
C ALA A 108 -0.69 21.28 -38.40
N ALA A 109 0.65 21.22 -38.28
CA ALA A 109 1.56 21.77 -39.27
C ALA A 109 1.39 21.12 -40.65
N GLU A 110 1.25 19.80 -40.72
CA GLU A 110 0.98 19.07 -41.97
C GLU A 110 -0.35 19.50 -42.62
N ALA A 111 -1.40 19.68 -41.81
CA ALA A 111 -2.69 20.14 -42.28
C ALA A 111 -2.63 21.59 -42.80
N GLU A 112 -1.91 22.49 -42.11
CA GLU A 112 -1.68 23.86 -42.56
C GLU A 112 -0.94 23.91 -43.90
N ASP A 113 0.09 23.09 -44.08
CA ASP A 113 0.82 22.97 -45.33
C ASP A 113 -0.06 22.41 -46.47
N ALA A 114 -0.90 21.42 -46.18
CA ALA A 114 -1.85 20.87 -47.14
C ALA A 114 -2.88 21.92 -47.57
N ILE A 115 -3.42 22.70 -46.62
CA ILE A 115 -4.35 23.80 -46.90
C ILE A 115 -3.67 24.87 -47.75
N LYS A 116 -2.42 25.23 -47.45
CA LYS A 116 -1.66 26.21 -48.24
C LYS A 116 -1.45 25.74 -49.68
N LYS A 117 -1.04 24.48 -49.88
CA LYS A 117 -0.89 23.88 -51.22
C LYS A 117 -2.22 23.84 -51.98
N ALA A 118 -3.30 23.45 -51.33
CA ALA A 118 -4.64 23.44 -51.93
C ALA A 118 -5.08 24.85 -52.35
N LYS A 119 -4.82 25.86 -51.51
CA LYS A 119 -5.10 27.27 -51.82
C LYS A 119 -4.29 27.76 -53.02
N GLU A 120 -2.99 27.46 -53.07
CA GLU A 120 -2.12 27.82 -54.20
C GLU A 120 -2.58 27.13 -55.51
N SER A 121 -2.99 25.86 -55.44
CA SER A 121 -3.53 25.14 -56.60
C SER A 121 -4.83 25.75 -57.08
N ALA A 122 -5.77 26.04 -56.17
CA ALA A 122 -7.05 26.65 -56.51
C ALA A 122 -6.86 28.05 -57.12
N LEU A 123 -5.93 28.85 -56.61
CA LEU A 123 -5.61 30.16 -57.19
C LEU A 123 -5.05 30.04 -58.61
N LYS A 124 -4.16 29.06 -58.87
CA LYS A 124 -3.65 28.79 -60.22
C LYS A 124 -4.74 28.33 -61.17
N GLU A 125 -5.67 27.50 -60.70
CA GLU A 125 -6.79 27.02 -61.50
C GLU A 125 -7.75 28.18 -61.85
N VAL A 126 -8.02 29.09 -60.92
CA VAL A 126 -8.76 30.33 -61.19
C VAL A 126 -8.03 31.22 -62.21
N ASP A 127 -6.71 31.39 -62.10
CA ASP A 127 -5.92 32.16 -63.07
C ASP A 127 -5.99 31.52 -64.48
N GLY A 128 -5.99 30.19 -64.56
CA GLY A 128 -6.19 29.44 -65.80
C GLY A 128 -7.57 29.67 -66.41
N ILE A 129 -8.64 29.50 -65.61
CA ILE A 129 -10.02 29.74 -66.04
C ILE A 129 -10.21 31.20 -66.48
N ALA A 130 -9.64 32.17 -65.75
CA ALA A 130 -9.71 33.58 -66.11
C ALA A 130 -9.00 33.88 -67.44
N THR A 131 -7.86 33.22 -67.71
CA THR A 131 -7.13 33.35 -68.98
C THR A 131 -7.91 32.74 -70.14
N ASP A 132 -8.52 31.58 -69.94
CA ASP A 132 -9.36 30.92 -70.96
C ASP A 132 -10.60 31.77 -71.27
N VAL A 133 -11.32 32.22 -70.24
CA VAL A 133 -12.51 33.10 -70.40
C VAL A 133 -12.15 34.43 -71.07
N ALA A 134 -11.04 35.07 -70.68
CA ALA A 134 -10.59 36.31 -71.32
C ALA A 134 -10.22 36.08 -72.79
N SER A 135 -9.59 34.96 -73.12
CA SER A 135 -9.26 34.59 -74.50
C SER A 135 -10.51 34.34 -75.34
N ASP A 136 -11.51 33.66 -74.77
CA ASP A 136 -12.81 33.41 -75.43
C ASP A 136 -13.58 34.71 -75.68
N ILE A 137 -13.60 35.64 -74.71
CA ILE A 137 -14.22 36.96 -74.86
C ILE A 137 -13.54 37.75 -75.99
N VAL A 138 -12.22 37.79 -76.03
CA VAL A 138 -11.45 38.49 -77.08
C VAL A 138 -11.70 37.87 -78.45
N ASN A 139 -11.70 36.55 -78.54
CA ASN A 139 -12.00 35.84 -79.79
C ASN A 139 -13.42 36.14 -80.28
N SER A 140 -14.40 36.19 -79.37
CA SER A 140 -15.80 36.53 -79.72
C SER A 140 -16.01 38.00 -80.11
N LEU A 141 -15.22 38.94 -79.59
CA LEU A 141 -15.38 40.39 -79.83
C LEU A 141 -14.60 40.89 -81.06
N ILE A 142 -13.40 40.37 -81.27
CA ILE A 142 -12.45 40.92 -82.27
C ILE A 142 -12.10 39.88 -83.35
N GLY A 143 -12.55 38.62 -83.23
CA GLY A 143 -12.33 37.56 -84.22
C GLY A 143 -10.88 37.10 -84.36
N VAL A 144 -10.00 37.56 -83.47
CA VAL A 144 -8.58 37.20 -83.41
C VAL A 144 -8.38 36.33 -82.18
N SER A 145 -7.70 35.18 -82.35
CA SER A 145 -7.28 34.33 -81.23
C SER A 145 -5.92 34.82 -80.73
N PRO A 146 -5.85 35.56 -79.62
CA PRO A 146 -4.59 36.03 -79.07
C PRO A 146 -3.75 34.85 -78.56
N SER A 147 -2.43 35.01 -78.55
CA SER A 147 -1.55 33.96 -78.03
C SER A 147 -1.79 33.76 -76.53
N LYS A 148 -1.81 32.50 -76.08
CA LYS A 148 -2.00 32.14 -74.65
C LYS A 148 -1.00 32.85 -73.72
N ASP A 149 0.18 33.17 -74.22
CA ASP A 149 1.25 33.81 -73.46
C ASP A 149 1.01 35.32 -73.26
N GLU A 150 0.35 35.99 -74.21
CA GLU A 150 -0.04 37.39 -74.11
C GLU A 150 -1.27 37.60 -73.23
N THR A 151 -2.27 36.72 -73.34
CA THR A 151 -3.47 36.80 -72.47
C THR A 151 -3.13 36.48 -71.02
N ALA A 152 -2.26 35.50 -70.76
CA ALA A 152 -1.77 35.22 -69.41
C ALA A 152 -1.04 36.42 -68.79
N LYS A 153 -0.17 37.12 -69.56
CA LYS A 153 0.53 38.33 -69.09
C LYS A 153 -0.43 39.49 -68.82
N ALA A 154 -1.45 39.66 -69.64
CA ALA A 154 -2.45 40.72 -69.47
C ALA A 154 -3.33 40.48 -68.22
N VAL A 155 -3.81 39.25 -68.01
CA VAL A 155 -4.57 38.86 -66.81
C VAL A 155 -3.72 38.99 -65.55
N ALA A 156 -2.44 38.59 -65.59
CA ALA A 156 -1.53 38.76 -64.47
C ALA A 156 -1.27 40.24 -64.12
N SER A 157 -1.18 41.12 -65.13
CA SER A 157 -0.98 42.56 -64.95
C SER A 157 -2.24 43.23 -64.36
N ALA A 158 -3.43 42.80 -64.76
CA ALA A 158 -4.70 43.28 -64.22
C ALA A 158 -4.94 42.87 -62.76
N ARG A 159 -4.23 41.85 -62.27
CA ARG A 159 -4.34 41.37 -60.87
C ARG A 159 -3.46 42.13 -59.88
N GLN A 160 -2.48 42.92 -60.35
CA GLN A 160 -1.53 43.67 -59.50
C GLN A 160 -1.90 45.15 -59.32
N GLY A 161 -2.89 45.66 -60.06
CA GLY A 161 -3.46 47.01 -59.90
C GLY A 161 -4.77 46.97 -59.14
#